data_AF-A0A3N5N1C3-F1
#
_entry.id   AF-A0A3N5N1C3-F1
#
_cell.length_a   1.000
_cell.length_b   1.000
_cell.length_c   1.000
_cell.angle_alpha   90.00
_cell.angle_beta   90.00
_cell.angle_gamma   90.00
#
_symmetry.space_group_name_H-M   'P 1'
#
loop_
_entity.id
_entity.type
_entity.pdbx_description
1 polymer ?
#
loop_
_entity_poly.entity_id
_entity_poly.type
_entity_poly.pdbx_seq_one_letter_code
_entity_poly.pdbx_strand_id
1 'polypeptide(L)'
;MLRFDREIYFDNVRKTLFGGKLTQQQVDGQNAILDEWERHAMSDDLRHLAYPLATTKHETASTMWPIEEYGKGEGSSYGIPDPETGQTYYGRGYVQLTWRDNYAKATSKLDLTGDDDLEWHAERALDPQIAADVMFRGMAEGWFRTASDGKPETLVKYFNETRDDPYQAREIINGDKHIVPEWSDGVSIGNLVAGYHENFLAALVASIVRQPEPEPVKPIVIRLAVPEGVEVEVMTMPRGRIDMPPVSEAQRKAMQAAAKGKSTLGIPKKVGKEFAKADKGGGKLPKRKGKGKR
;
A
#
# COMPACT_ATOMS: atom_id res chain seq x y z
N MET A 1 11.13 -0.03 9.75
CA MET A 1 10.59 -0.53 8.47
C MET A 1 11.75 -0.88 7.56
N LEU A 2 11.79 -2.12 7.06
CA LEU A 2 12.84 -2.58 6.16
C LEU A 2 12.79 -1.78 4.85
N ARG A 3 13.96 -1.45 4.30
CA ARG A 3 14.12 -0.87 2.98
C ARG A 3 15.16 -1.67 2.22
N PHE A 4 15.08 -1.65 0.90
CA PHE A 4 16.00 -2.40 0.04
C PHE A 4 16.82 -1.46 -0.83
N ASP A 5 18.13 -1.67 -0.85
CA ASP A 5 19.02 -1.10 -1.85
C ASP A 5 18.64 -1.68 -3.23
N ARG A 6 18.09 -0.82 -4.08
CA ARG A 6 17.57 -1.23 -5.40
C ARG A 6 18.69 -1.72 -6.31
N GLU A 7 19.90 -1.18 -6.22
CA GLU A 7 21.03 -1.60 -7.06
C GLU A 7 21.42 -3.04 -6.71
N ILE A 8 21.64 -3.32 -5.41
CA ILE A 8 21.99 -4.66 -4.93
C ILE A 8 20.86 -5.65 -5.25
N TYR A 9 19.59 -5.26 -5.04
CA TYR A 9 18.45 -6.11 -5.35
C TYR A 9 18.43 -6.48 -6.84
N PHE A 10 18.50 -5.49 -7.73
CA PHE A 10 18.41 -5.72 -9.18
C PHE A 10 19.60 -6.48 -9.74
N ASP A 11 20.80 -6.29 -9.20
CA ASP A 11 21.98 -7.06 -9.60
C ASP A 11 21.82 -8.56 -9.31
N ASN A 12 21.25 -8.89 -8.16
CA ASN A 12 21.00 -10.29 -7.78
C ASN A 12 19.93 -10.92 -8.67
N VAL A 13 18.73 -10.33 -8.76
CA VAL A 13 17.63 -10.94 -9.52
C VAL A 13 17.94 -11.00 -11.03
N ARG A 14 18.66 -10.01 -11.58
CA ARG A 14 19.07 -10.01 -12.98
C ARG A 14 19.88 -11.26 -13.31
N LYS A 15 20.82 -11.64 -12.44
CA LYS A 15 21.68 -12.81 -12.64
C LYS A 15 20.95 -14.13 -12.45
N THR A 16 20.10 -14.23 -11.43
CA THR A 16 19.50 -15.52 -11.01
C THR A 16 18.16 -15.82 -11.65
N LEU A 17 17.34 -14.81 -11.91
CA LEU A 17 15.93 -14.96 -12.32
C LEU A 17 15.64 -14.53 -13.75
N PHE A 18 16.47 -13.66 -14.33
CA PHE A 18 16.18 -13.01 -15.62
C PHE A 18 17.31 -13.17 -16.66
N GLY A 19 18.16 -14.20 -16.49
CA GLY A 19 19.13 -14.59 -17.53
C GLY A 19 20.17 -13.51 -17.86
N GLY A 20 20.51 -12.66 -16.89
CA GLY A 20 21.54 -11.63 -17.00
C GLY A 20 21.06 -10.28 -17.53
N LYS A 21 19.77 -10.12 -17.87
CA LYS A 21 19.20 -8.85 -18.36
C LYS A 21 17.81 -8.59 -17.81
N LEU A 22 17.45 -7.33 -17.67
CA LEU A 22 16.10 -6.90 -17.29
C LEU A 22 15.59 -5.90 -18.32
N THR A 23 14.32 -5.99 -18.68
CA THR A 23 13.63 -4.92 -19.40
C THR A 23 13.25 -3.80 -18.43
N GLN A 24 13.00 -2.60 -18.96
CA GLN A 24 12.54 -1.49 -18.12
C GLN A 24 11.21 -1.82 -17.42
N GLN A 25 10.28 -2.47 -18.13
CA GLN A 25 9.01 -2.93 -17.55
C GLN A 25 9.22 -3.87 -16.36
N GLN A 26 10.18 -4.80 -16.45
CA GLN A 26 10.49 -5.71 -15.33
C GLN A 26 11.08 -4.97 -14.13
N VAL A 27 11.86 -3.92 -14.36
CA VAL A 27 12.39 -3.05 -13.31
C VAL A 27 11.26 -2.25 -12.66
N ASP A 28 10.43 -1.60 -13.46
CA ASP A 28 9.33 -0.75 -12.98
C ASP A 28 8.30 -1.55 -12.19
N GLY A 29 7.93 -2.75 -12.67
CA GLY A 29 6.98 -3.61 -11.99
C GLY A 29 7.50 -4.18 -10.67
N GLN A 30 8.78 -4.54 -10.60
CA GLN A 30 9.40 -4.93 -9.32
C GLN A 30 9.51 -3.75 -8.36
N ASN A 31 9.86 -2.55 -8.84
CA ASN A 31 9.87 -1.35 -8.02
C ASN A 31 8.47 -1.05 -7.46
N ALA A 32 7.41 -1.17 -8.26
CA ALA A 32 6.05 -0.95 -7.79
C ALA A 32 5.70 -1.87 -6.60
N ILE A 33 6.07 -3.16 -6.68
CA ILE A 33 5.83 -4.14 -5.60
C ILE A 33 6.68 -3.83 -4.36
N LEU A 34 7.98 -3.53 -4.54
CA LEU A 34 8.88 -3.19 -3.44
C LEU A 34 8.48 -1.89 -2.75
N ASP A 35 8.07 -0.88 -3.52
CA ASP A 35 7.63 0.41 -3.01
C ASP A 35 6.33 0.26 -2.22
N GLU A 36 5.41 -0.62 -2.65
CA GLU A 36 4.19 -0.91 -1.91
C GLU A 36 4.49 -1.63 -0.59
N TRP A 37 5.38 -2.62 -0.62
CA TRP A 37 5.87 -3.25 0.61
C TRP A 37 6.53 -2.26 1.57
N GLU A 38 7.35 -1.35 1.05
CA GLU A 38 8.01 -0.30 1.84
C GLU A 38 7.06 0.81 2.32
N ARG A 39 5.83 0.88 1.82
CA ARG A 39 4.77 1.77 2.33
C ARG A 39 3.91 1.08 3.38
N HIS A 40 3.52 -0.18 3.13
CA HIS A 40 2.51 -0.89 3.91
C HIS A 40 2.89 -2.35 4.19
N ALA A 41 4.13 -2.60 4.63
CA ALA A 41 4.59 -3.94 5.00
C ALA A 41 3.62 -4.61 5.98
N MET A 42 3.14 -5.80 5.62
CA MET A 42 2.22 -6.58 6.47
C MET A 42 2.96 -7.44 7.51
N SER A 43 4.29 -7.58 7.37
CA SER A 43 5.16 -8.41 8.21
C SER A 43 6.61 -7.94 8.07
N ASP A 44 7.46 -8.26 9.06
CA ASP A 44 8.93 -8.13 8.95
C ASP A 44 9.59 -9.41 8.38
N ASP A 45 8.80 -10.46 8.13
CA ASP A 45 9.26 -11.71 7.52
C ASP A 45 9.39 -11.54 5.99
N LEU A 46 10.63 -11.48 5.49
CA LEU A 46 10.91 -11.31 4.06
C LEU A 46 10.33 -12.41 3.17
N ARG A 47 10.01 -13.59 3.71
CA ARG A 47 9.34 -14.66 2.95
C ARG A 47 7.95 -14.22 2.48
N HIS A 48 7.31 -13.34 3.24
CA HIS A 48 6.00 -12.74 2.91
C HIS A 48 6.10 -11.69 1.77
N LEU A 49 7.31 -11.30 1.36
CA LEU A 49 7.57 -10.47 0.16
C LEU A 49 8.16 -11.30 -0.99
N ALA A 50 9.09 -12.19 -0.68
CA ALA A 50 9.73 -13.06 -1.68
C ALA A 50 8.73 -13.95 -2.40
N TYR A 51 7.74 -14.50 -1.68
CA TYR A 51 6.72 -15.35 -2.27
C TYR A 51 5.76 -14.61 -3.23
N PRO A 52 5.19 -13.44 -2.88
CA PRO A 52 4.47 -12.61 -3.84
C PRO A 52 5.25 -12.25 -5.11
N LEU A 53 6.54 -11.92 -5.00
CA LEU A 53 7.41 -11.67 -6.17
C LEU A 53 7.57 -12.92 -7.04
N ALA A 54 7.77 -14.09 -6.42
CA ALA A 54 7.86 -15.37 -7.10
C ALA A 54 6.58 -15.75 -7.85
N THR A 55 5.42 -15.59 -7.19
CA THR A 55 4.12 -15.77 -7.83
C THR A 55 3.94 -14.79 -8.98
N THR A 56 4.24 -13.50 -8.78
CA THR A 56 4.14 -12.49 -9.85
C THR A 56 4.94 -12.90 -11.07
N LYS A 57 6.18 -13.36 -10.90
CA LYS A 57 7.01 -13.84 -12.01
C LYS A 57 6.34 -15.00 -12.76
N HIS A 58 5.73 -15.93 -12.04
CA HIS A 58 5.05 -17.08 -12.64
C HIS A 58 3.77 -16.65 -13.40
N GLU A 59 2.88 -15.92 -12.73
CA GLU A 59 1.57 -15.51 -13.27
C GLU A 59 1.66 -14.53 -14.44
N THR A 60 2.69 -13.67 -14.44
CA THR A 60 2.82 -12.62 -15.45
C THR A 60 3.74 -12.99 -16.61
N ALA A 61 4.04 -14.29 -16.78
CA ALA A 61 5.00 -14.79 -17.76
C ALA A 61 6.36 -14.07 -17.68
N SER A 62 6.83 -13.80 -16.45
CA SER A 62 8.06 -13.06 -16.12
C SER A 62 8.11 -11.60 -16.59
N THR A 63 7.00 -11.00 -17.02
CA THR A 63 6.95 -9.56 -17.34
C THR A 63 7.06 -8.68 -16.10
N MET A 64 6.70 -9.23 -14.92
CA MET A 64 6.63 -8.54 -13.64
C MET A 64 5.66 -7.35 -13.65
N TRP A 65 4.70 -7.32 -14.58
CA TRP A 65 3.70 -6.26 -14.70
C TRP A 65 2.28 -6.85 -14.61
N PRO A 66 1.29 -6.11 -14.10
CA PRO A 66 -0.11 -6.56 -14.16
C PRO A 66 -0.54 -6.82 -15.60
N ILE A 67 -1.07 -8.01 -15.88
CA ILE A 67 -1.53 -8.38 -17.23
C ILE A 67 -2.96 -8.89 -17.20
N GLU A 68 -3.59 -8.87 -18.38
CA GLU A 68 -4.85 -9.57 -18.62
C GLU A 68 -4.56 -11.03 -19.01
N GLU A 69 -5.45 -11.92 -18.57
CA GLU A 69 -5.49 -13.31 -19.00
C GLU A 69 -5.64 -13.40 -20.53
N TYR A 70 -4.82 -14.23 -21.16
CA TYR A 70 -4.97 -14.51 -22.59
C TYR A 70 -6.29 -15.25 -22.85
N GLY A 71 -7.04 -14.84 -23.87
CA GLY A 71 -8.36 -15.41 -24.16
C GLY A 71 -9.48 -14.93 -23.25
N LYS A 72 -9.18 -14.10 -22.23
CA LYS A 72 -10.19 -13.35 -21.45
C LYS A 72 -11.33 -14.22 -20.89
N GLY A 73 -11.00 -15.43 -20.42
CA GLY A 73 -11.96 -16.38 -19.87
C GLY A 73 -12.88 -17.05 -20.91
N GLU A 74 -12.50 -17.09 -22.19
CA GLU A 74 -13.26 -17.76 -23.25
C GLU A 74 -13.67 -19.18 -22.83
N GLY A 75 -14.96 -19.49 -22.94
CA GLY A 75 -15.54 -20.77 -22.52
C GLY A 75 -15.82 -20.91 -21.02
N SER A 76 -15.39 -19.96 -20.19
CA SER A 76 -15.67 -19.93 -18.75
C SER A 76 -16.78 -18.93 -18.42
N SER A 77 -17.53 -19.18 -17.34
CA SER A 77 -18.63 -18.30 -16.92
C SER A 77 -18.16 -16.90 -16.52
N TYR A 78 -16.94 -16.77 -15.98
CA TYR A 78 -16.37 -15.46 -15.62
C TYR A 78 -15.89 -14.64 -16.82
N GLY A 79 -15.79 -15.24 -18.01
CA GLY A 79 -15.49 -14.54 -19.27
C GLY A 79 -16.73 -13.97 -19.97
N ILE A 80 -17.93 -14.27 -19.47
CA ILE A 80 -19.19 -13.74 -19.98
C ILE A 80 -19.45 -12.38 -19.30
N PRO A 81 -19.86 -11.33 -20.05
CA PRO A 81 -20.23 -10.05 -19.44
C PRO A 81 -21.33 -10.23 -18.40
N ASP A 82 -21.07 -9.75 -17.19
CA ASP A 82 -22.05 -9.77 -16.12
C ASP A 82 -23.21 -8.82 -16.49
N PRO A 83 -24.47 -9.26 -16.33
CA PRO A 83 -25.63 -8.52 -16.83
C PRO A 83 -25.92 -7.22 -16.07
N GLU A 84 -25.38 -7.05 -14.87
CA GLU A 84 -25.61 -5.86 -14.04
C GLU A 84 -24.52 -4.82 -14.24
N THR A 85 -23.26 -5.26 -14.20
CA THR A 85 -22.08 -4.39 -14.27
C THR A 85 -21.59 -4.18 -15.71
N GLY A 86 -21.91 -5.10 -16.63
CA GLY A 86 -21.35 -5.14 -17.98
C GLY A 86 -19.89 -5.58 -18.05
N GLN A 87 -19.26 -5.85 -16.91
CA GLN A 87 -17.85 -6.25 -16.79
C GLN A 87 -17.66 -7.74 -17.06
N THR A 88 -16.50 -8.09 -17.58
CA THR A 88 -16.02 -9.49 -17.68
C THR A 88 -14.90 -9.70 -16.67
N TYR A 89 -15.03 -10.70 -15.80
CA TYR A 89 -14.16 -10.94 -14.65
C TYR A 89 -13.12 -12.04 -14.91
N TYR A 90 -12.48 -11.99 -16.08
CA TYR A 90 -11.28 -12.78 -16.39
C TYR A 90 -10.06 -12.32 -15.58
N GLY A 91 -8.99 -13.11 -15.64
CA GLY A 91 -7.77 -12.87 -14.86
C GLY A 91 -7.15 -11.50 -15.14
N ARG A 92 -6.92 -10.72 -14.09
CA ARG A 92 -6.13 -9.47 -14.14
C ARG A 92 -5.18 -9.33 -12.96
N GLY A 93 -4.17 -8.49 -13.11
CA GLY A 93 -3.25 -8.17 -12.02
C GLY A 93 -2.09 -9.15 -11.90
N TYR A 94 -1.28 -8.95 -10.86
CA TYR A 94 -0.11 -9.79 -10.57
C TYR A 94 -0.45 -11.24 -10.23
N VAL A 95 -1.68 -11.49 -9.77
CA VAL A 95 -2.17 -12.80 -9.29
C VAL A 95 -3.34 -13.35 -10.09
N GLN A 96 -3.65 -12.75 -11.25
CA GLN A 96 -4.75 -13.17 -12.13
C GLN A 96 -6.09 -13.32 -11.39
N LEU A 97 -6.54 -12.24 -10.74
CA LEU A 97 -7.84 -12.19 -10.06
C LEU A 97 -8.97 -12.49 -11.05
N THR A 98 -9.79 -13.49 -10.75
CA THR A 98 -10.92 -13.94 -11.57
C THR A 98 -12.21 -13.93 -10.74
N TRP A 99 -13.37 -13.95 -11.41
CA TRP A 99 -14.72 -13.98 -10.80
C TRP A 99 -15.17 -12.68 -10.14
N ARG A 100 -16.42 -12.27 -10.41
CA ARG A 100 -17.05 -11.07 -9.83
C ARG A 100 -16.91 -10.99 -8.32
N ASP A 101 -17.21 -12.08 -7.62
CA ASP A 101 -17.14 -12.14 -6.16
C ASP A 101 -15.76 -11.78 -5.61
N ASN A 102 -14.68 -12.16 -6.30
CA ASN A 102 -13.33 -11.81 -5.87
C ASN A 102 -13.00 -10.35 -6.15
N TYR A 103 -13.48 -9.78 -7.26
CA TYR A 103 -13.35 -8.34 -7.53
C TYR A 103 -14.13 -7.51 -6.51
N ALA A 104 -15.39 -7.86 -6.23
CA ALA A 104 -16.21 -7.21 -5.20
C ALA A 104 -15.59 -7.34 -3.80
N LYS A 105 -15.05 -8.52 -3.47
CA LYS A 105 -14.32 -8.75 -2.22
C LYS A 105 -13.07 -7.87 -2.14
N ALA A 106 -12.30 -7.76 -3.22
CA ALA A 106 -11.14 -6.88 -3.28
C ALA A 106 -11.53 -5.41 -3.11
N THR A 107 -12.58 -4.93 -3.79
CA THR A 107 -13.14 -3.58 -3.58
C THR A 107 -13.44 -3.34 -2.10
N SER A 108 -14.24 -4.21 -1.50
CA SER A 108 -14.66 -4.06 -0.11
C SER A 108 -13.49 -4.13 0.86
N LYS A 109 -12.55 -5.04 0.63
CA LYS A 109 -11.42 -5.23 1.54
C LYS A 109 -10.44 -4.07 1.46
N LEU A 110 -10.19 -3.53 0.27
CA LEU A 110 -9.27 -2.42 0.04
C LEU A 110 -9.92 -1.05 0.22
N ASP A 111 -11.19 -1.00 0.64
CA ASP A 111 -11.99 0.22 0.79
C ASP A 111 -11.99 1.09 -0.50
N LEU A 112 -11.97 0.43 -1.67
CA LEU A 112 -11.97 1.11 -2.97
C LEU A 112 -13.37 1.65 -3.28
N THR A 113 -13.43 2.82 -3.91
CA THR A 113 -14.68 3.50 -4.24
C THR A 113 -14.56 4.30 -5.53
N GLY A 114 -15.68 4.61 -6.17
CA GLY A 114 -15.69 5.41 -7.40
C GLY A 114 -14.95 4.70 -8.53
N ASP A 115 -14.09 5.43 -9.22
CA ASP A 115 -13.35 4.93 -10.38
C ASP A 115 -12.36 3.79 -10.04
N ASP A 116 -12.08 3.53 -8.77
CA ASP A 116 -11.22 2.41 -8.33
C ASP A 116 -12.01 1.17 -7.86
N ASP A 117 -13.35 1.21 -7.88
CA ASP A 117 -14.17 0.05 -7.55
C ASP A 117 -13.98 -1.06 -8.58
N LEU A 118 -13.34 -2.16 -8.18
CA LEU A 118 -12.99 -3.26 -9.07
C LEU A 118 -14.19 -4.08 -9.54
N GLU A 119 -15.31 -4.05 -8.82
CA GLU A 119 -16.54 -4.71 -9.29
C GLU A 119 -17.11 -3.96 -10.50
N TRP A 120 -17.13 -2.63 -10.43
CA TRP A 120 -17.68 -1.80 -11.51
C TRP A 120 -16.65 -1.39 -12.57
N HIS A 121 -15.35 -1.46 -12.24
CA HIS A 121 -14.21 -1.04 -13.06
C HIS A 121 -13.10 -2.10 -13.01
N ALA A 122 -13.40 -3.32 -13.49
CA ALA A 122 -12.50 -4.46 -13.41
C ALA A 122 -11.11 -4.22 -14.04
N GLU A 123 -11.01 -3.34 -15.04
CA GLU A 123 -9.75 -2.93 -15.64
C GLU A 123 -8.76 -2.27 -14.65
N ARG A 124 -9.25 -1.69 -13.55
CA ARG A 124 -8.41 -1.09 -12.51
C ARG A 124 -7.56 -2.11 -11.77
N ALA A 125 -7.89 -3.40 -11.84
CA ALA A 125 -7.01 -4.47 -11.36
C ALA A 125 -5.68 -4.57 -12.14
N LEU A 126 -5.52 -3.82 -13.25
CA LEU A 126 -4.25 -3.67 -13.99
C LEU A 126 -3.41 -2.48 -13.50
N ASP A 127 -3.93 -1.65 -12.60
CA ASP A 127 -3.15 -0.62 -11.93
C ASP A 127 -2.11 -1.28 -11.02
N PRO A 128 -0.81 -0.99 -11.15
CA PRO A 128 0.24 -1.65 -10.37
C PRO A 128 0.06 -1.54 -8.86
N GLN A 129 -0.47 -0.41 -8.37
CA GLN A 129 -0.65 -0.22 -6.94
C GLN A 129 -1.82 -1.06 -6.42
N ILE A 130 -2.97 -0.99 -7.09
CA ILE A 130 -4.14 -1.82 -6.76
C ILE A 130 -3.80 -3.31 -6.89
N ALA A 131 -3.10 -3.70 -7.95
CA ALA A 131 -2.69 -5.08 -8.17
C ALA A 131 -1.77 -5.59 -7.06
N ALA A 132 -0.84 -4.76 -6.57
CA ALA A 132 0.03 -5.08 -5.44
C ALA A 132 -0.78 -5.21 -4.14
N ASP A 133 -1.74 -4.31 -3.89
CA ASP A 133 -2.61 -4.35 -2.72
C ASP A 133 -3.50 -5.61 -2.70
N VAL A 134 -4.11 -5.94 -3.84
CA VAL A 134 -4.86 -7.19 -4.01
C VAL A 134 -3.97 -8.39 -3.74
N MET A 135 -2.76 -8.42 -4.30
CA MET A 135 -1.81 -9.51 -4.10
C MET A 135 -1.41 -9.65 -2.63
N PHE A 136 -0.86 -8.61 -2.01
CA PHE A 136 -0.35 -8.69 -0.64
C PHE A 136 -1.46 -9.00 0.35
N ARG A 137 -2.55 -8.22 0.31
CA ARG A 137 -3.63 -8.38 1.28
C ARG A 137 -4.42 -9.65 1.05
N GLY A 138 -4.62 -10.03 -0.21
CA GLY A 138 -5.27 -11.29 -0.57
C GLY A 138 -4.48 -12.52 -0.18
N MET A 139 -3.14 -12.50 -0.30
CA MET A 139 -2.29 -13.60 0.18
C MET A 139 -2.16 -13.61 1.71
N ALA A 140 -2.18 -12.46 2.38
CA ALA A 140 -2.09 -12.38 3.84
C ALA A 140 -3.39 -12.86 4.51
N GLU A 141 -4.55 -12.46 3.97
CA GLU A 141 -5.88 -12.75 4.53
C GLU A 141 -6.54 -13.99 3.91
N GLY A 142 -6.00 -14.54 2.82
CA GLY A 142 -6.48 -15.75 2.14
C GLY A 142 -7.79 -15.52 1.38
N TRP A 143 -7.75 -14.65 0.37
CA TRP A 143 -8.95 -14.28 -0.38
C TRP A 143 -9.31 -15.23 -1.51
N PHE A 144 -8.30 -15.85 -2.14
CA PHE A 144 -8.42 -16.45 -3.46
C PHE A 144 -8.85 -17.91 -3.42
N ARG A 145 -8.40 -18.67 -2.41
CA ARG A 145 -8.73 -20.08 -2.24
C ARG A 145 -8.92 -20.45 -0.76
N THR A 146 -9.68 -21.52 -0.59
CA THR A 146 -9.94 -22.15 0.70
C THR A 146 -9.49 -23.61 0.60
N ALA A 147 -8.83 -24.09 1.65
CA ALA A 147 -8.46 -25.49 1.81
C ALA A 147 -9.71 -26.39 1.89
N SER A 148 -9.53 -27.70 1.67
CA SER A 148 -10.62 -28.68 1.80
C SER A 148 -11.26 -28.73 3.20
N ASP A 149 -10.55 -28.27 4.24
CA ASP A 149 -11.06 -28.16 5.60
C ASP A 149 -11.75 -26.83 5.90
N GLY A 150 -11.99 -26.00 4.88
CA GLY A 150 -12.68 -24.72 4.99
C GLY A 150 -11.79 -23.57 5.50
N LYS A 151 -10.50 -23.79 5.75
CA LYS A 151 -9.59 -22.75 6.21
C LYS A 151 -8.99 -21.96 5.05
N PRO A 152 -8.72 -20.65 5.24
CA PRO A 152 -8.08 -19.85 4.21
C PRO A 152 -6.63 -20.31 3.97
N GLU A 153 -6.18 -20.15 2.72
CA GLU A 153 -4.78 -20.32 2.36
C GLU A 153 -4.04 -18.98 2.47
N THR A 154 -3.09 -18.87 3.41
CA THR A 154 -2.45 -17.59 3.78
C THR A 154 -0.93 -17.68 3.84
N LEU A 155 -0.25 -16.54 3.68
CA LEU A 155 1.21 -16.46 3.85
C LEU A 155 1.68 -17.03 5.19
N VAL A 156 1.03 -16.65 6.30
CA VAL A 156 1.43 -17.11 7.65
C VAL A 156 1.24 -18.63 7.86
N LYS A 157 0.33 -19.26 7.11
CA LYS A 157 0.16 -20.72 7.13
C LYS A 157 1.40 -21.43 6.57
N TYR A 158 2.12 -20.83 5.63
CA TYR A 158 3.25 -21.44 4.93
C TYR A 158 4.61 -20.86 5.34
N PHE A 159 4.64 -19.65 5.88
CA PHE A 159 5.84 -18.94 6.29
C PHE A 159 5.64 -18.39 7.70
N ASN A 160 6.26 -19.05 8.68
CA ASN A 160 6.23 -18.66 10.09
C ASN A 160 7.51 -19.15 10.80
N GLU A 161 7.55 -19.04 12.13
CA GLU A 161 8.71 -19.41 12.95
C GLU A 161 9.20 -20.85 12.74
N THR A 162 8.29 -21.76 12.35
CA THR A 162 8.58 -23.20 12.23
C THR A 162 8.39 -23.74 10.83
N ARG A 163 7.96 -22.90 9.88
CA ARG A 163 7.64 -23.32 8.52
C ARG A 163 8.19 -22.35 7.50
N ASP A 164 8.81 -22.92 6.48
CA ASP A 164 9.21 -22.25 5.25
C ASP A 164 8.90 -23.21 4.10
N ASP A 165 7.74 -23.03 3.46
CA ASP A 165 7.22 -24.00 2.50
C ASP A 165 6.65 -23.31 1.25
N PRO A 166 7.52 -22.78 0.37
CA PRO A 166 7.09 -22.09 -0.83
C PRO A 166 6.47 -23.04 -1.86
N TYR A 167 6.75 -24.34 -1.80
CA TYR A 167 6.10 -25.35 -2.63
C TYR A 167 4.61 -25.47 -2.29
N GLN A 168 4.29 -25.68 -1.01
CA GLN A 168 2.90 -25.79 -0.57
C GLN A 168 2.17 -24.44 -0.60
N ALA A 169 2.89 -23.32 -0.48
CA ALA A 169 2.30 -21.98 -0.57
C ALA A 169 1.57 -21.71 -1.90
N ARG A 170 1.82 -22.52 -2.95
CA ARG A 170 1.09 -22.43 -4.22
C ARG A 170 -0.42 -22.69 -4.08
N GLU A 171 -0.85 -23.27 -2.96
CA GLU A 171 -2.25 -23.32 -2.58
C GLU A 171 -2.89 -21.94 -2.35
N ILE A 172 -2.12 -20.88 -2.06
CA ILE A 172 -2.67 -19.54 -1.89
C ILE A 172 -3.36 -19.04 -3.17
N ILE A 173 -2.85 -19.43 -4.34
CA ILE A 173 -3.27 -18.88 -5.64
C ILE A 173 -4.14 -19.86 -6.41
N ASN A 174 -3.59 -20.99 -6.85
CA ASN A 174 -4.30 -21.91 -7.74
C ASN A 174 -4.27 -23.38 -7.28
N GLY A 175 -3.35 -23.77 -6.40
CA GLY A 175 -3.23 -25.17 -5.94
C GLY A 175 -2.73 -26.16 -7.00
N ASP A 176 -2.14 -25.66 -8.07
CA ASP A 176 -1.58 -26.41 -9.20
C ASP A 176 -0.12 -26.88 -8.97
N LYS A 177 0.33 -26.93 -7.71
CA LYS A 177 1.73 -27.19 -7.32
C LYS A 177 2.34 -28.49 -7.88
N HIS A 178 1.49 -29.47 -8.23
CA HIS A 178 1.92 -30.75 -8.79
C HIS A 178 1.94 -30.77 -10.32
N ILE A 179 1.33 -29.78 -10.99
CA ILE A 179 1.27 -29.72 -12.45
C ILE A 179 2.67 -29.50 -12.99
N VAL A 180 3.06 -30.31 -13.98
CA VAL A 180 4.32 -30.20 -14.71
C VAL A 180 4.00 -29.74 -16.13
N PRO A 181 4.18 -28.45 -16.45
CA PRO A 181 3.92 -27.97 -17.79
C PRO A 181 4.98 -28.47 -18.78
N GLU A 182 4.64 -28.58 -20.06
CA GLU A 182 5.56 -29.13 -21.08
C GLU A 182 6.87 -28.34 -21.21
N TRP A 183 6.83 -27.03 -20.96
CA TRP A 183 7.98 -26.14 -21.08
C TRP A 183 8.96 -26.19 -19.90
N SER A 184 8.62 -26.86 -18.80
CA SER A 184 9.43 -26.81 -17.57
C SER A 184 10.47 -27.90 -17.44
N ASP A 185 10.67 -28.71 -18.47
CA ASP A 185 11.66 -29.80 -18.46
C ASP A 185 11.48 -30.74 -17.24
N GLY A 186 10.23 -31.09 -16.94
CA GLY A 186 9.90 -32.01 -15.84
C GLY A 186 9.73 -31.34 -14.46
N VAL A 187 9.91 -30.02 -14.35
CA VAL A 187 9.76 -29.32 -13.06
C VAL A 187 8.31 -28.90 -12.83
N SER A 188 7.73 -29.23 -11.67
CA SER A 188 6.36 -28.82 -11.34
C SER A 188 6.26 -27.31 -11.07
N ILE A 189 5.06 -26.74 -11.24
CA ILE A 189 4.78 -25.32 -10.95
C ILE A 189 5.19 -24.96 -9.52
N GLY A 190 4.86 -25.80 -8.54
CA GLY A 190 5.25 -25.55 -7.15
C GLY A 190 6.76 -25.45 -6.98
N ASN A 191 7.53 -26.32 -7.66
CA ASN A 191 9.00 -26.31 -7.61
C ASN A 191 9.60 -25.13 -8.37
N LEU A 192 9.01 -24.71 -9.49
CA LEU A 192 9.40 -23.50 -10.21
C LEU A 192 9.24 -22.26 -9.31
N VAL A 193 8.06 -22.11 -8.70
CA VAL A 193 7.76 -20.98 -7.81
C VAL A 193 8.64 -21.02 -6.56
N ALA A 194 8.92 -22.21 -6.00
CA ALA A 194 9.86 -22.37 -4.89
C ALA A 194 11.27 -21.90 -5.26
N GLY A 195 11.80 -22.31 -6.42
CA GLY A 195 13.09 -21.83 -6.90
C GLY A 195 13.11 -20.32 -7.16
N TYR A 196 12.01 -19.74 -7.64
CA TYR A 196 11.90 -18.27 -7.76
C TYR A 196 11.92 -17.60 -6.39
N HIS A 197 11.16 -18.13 -5.43
CA HIS A 197 11.08 -17.63 -4.06
C HIS A 197 12.45 -17.59 -3.39
N GLU A 198 13.22 -18.67 -3.46
CA GLU A 198 14.58 -18.74 -2.90
C GLU A 198 15.48 -17.64 -3.45
N ASN A 199 15.45 -17.43 -4.78
CA ASN A 199 16.27 -16.42 -5.44
C ASN A 199 15.82 -14.98 -5.11
N PHE A 200 14.52 -14.73 -5.03
CA PHE A 200 14.01 -13.43 -4.58
C PHE A 200 14.33 -13.18 -3.12
N LEU A 201 14.19 -14.17 -2.24
CA LEU A 201 14.52 -14.06 -0.82
C LEU A 201 16.00 -13.72 -0.64
N ALA A 202 16.90 -14.40 -1.37
CA ALA A 202 18.33 -14.11 -1.35
C ALA A 202 18.62 -12.66 -1.79
N ALA A 203 17.99 -12.19 -2.86
CA ALA A 203 18.15 -10.81 -3.33
C ALA A 203 17.63 -9.77 -2.32
N LEU A 204 16.49 -10.04 -1.68
CA LEU A 204 15.93 -9.19 -0.63
C LEU A 204 16.87 -9.14 0.58
N VAL A 205 17.35 -10.29 1.07
CA VAL A 205 18.28 -10.36 2.20
C VAL A 205 19.57 -9.60 1.92
N ALA A 206 20.14 -9.77 0.72
CA ALA A 206 21.37 -9.10 0.32
C ALA A 206 21.21 -7.57 0.23
N SER A 207 20.00 -7.09 -0.04
CA SER A 207 19.71 -5.67 -0.25
C SER A 207 19.14 -4.94 0.97
N ILE A 208 18.92 -5.60 2.12
CA ILE A 208 18.37 -4.92 3.31
C ILE A 208 19.28 -3.76 3.72
N VAL A 209 18.72 -2.56 3.72
CA VAL A 209 19.29 -1.37 4.34
C VAL A 209 18.65 -1.18 5.70
N ARG A 210 19.42 -1.42 6.77
CA ARG A 210 18.99 -1.01 8.12
C ARG A 210 19.14 0.50 8.23
N GLN A 211 18.01 1.21 8.34
CA GLN A 211 18.05 2.61 8.77
C GLN A 211 18.66 2.66 10.18
N PRO A 212 19.61 3.56 10.46
CA PRO A 212 20.01 3.80 11.85
C PRO A 212 18.78 4.24 12.63
N GLU A 213 18.64 3.77 13.88
CA GLU A 213 17.59 4.30 14.75
C GLU A 213 17.68 5.83 14.79
N PRO A 214 16.55 6.56 14.70
CA PRO A 214 16.60 8.00 14.81
C PRO A 214 17.25 8.35 16.14
N GLU A 215 18.32 9.17 16.11
CA GLU A 215 18.96 9.60 17.35
C GLU A 215 17.88 10.15 18.30
N PRO A 216 17.94 9.81 19.60
CA PRO A 216 17.00 10.34 20.57
C PRO A 216 16.99 11.86 20.43
N VAL A 217 15.80 12.44 20.23
CA VAL A 217 15.63 13.88 20.07
C VAL A 217 16.26 14.54 21.29
N LYS A 218 17.42 15.18 21.11
CA LYS A 218 18.11 15.88 22.19
C LYS A 218 17.10 16.88 22.77
N PRO A 219 16.84 16.87 24.09
CA PRO A 219 15.87 17.78 24.67
C PRO A 219 16.29 19.22 24.36
N ILE A 220 15.35 20.01 23.86
CA ILE A 220 15.55 21.45 23.69
C ILE A 220 15.61 22.03 25.11
N VAL A 221 16.80 22.39 25.57
CA VAL A 221 16.99 23.07 26.85
C VAL A 221 16.76 24.57 26.63
N ILE A 222 15.62 25.08 27.08
CA ILE A 222 15.34 26.52 27.10
C ILE A 222 15.86 27.06 28.44
N ARG A 223 16.88 27.92 28.42
CA ARG A 223 17.34 28.66 29.60
C ARG A 223 16.70 30.05 29.61
N LEU A 224 15.81 30.30 30.56
CA LEU A 224 15.21 31.62 30.78
C LEU A 224 15.81 32.23 32.04
N ALA A 225 16.34 33.46 31.95
CA ALA A 225 16.67 34.26 33.12
C ALA A 225 15.40 34.96 33.59
N VAL A 226 14.95 34.66 34.81
CA VAL A 226 13.72 35.19 35.38
C VAL A 226 14.07 36.12 36.55
N PRO A 227 13.58 37.36 36.58
CA PRO A 227 13.77 38.26 37.72
C PRO A 227 13.14 37.72 39.01
N GLU A 228 13.67 38.12 40.16
CA GLU A 228 13.14 37.73 41.48
C GLU A 228 11.66 38.11 41.63
N GLY A 229 10.82 37.15 42.01
CA GLY A 229 9.38 37.34 42.25
C GLY A 229 8.45 37.07 41.05
N VAL A 230 8.96 36.60 39.91
CA VAL A 230 8.13 36.20 38.75
C VAL A 230 7.99 34.68 38.69
N GLU A 231 6.77 34.17 38.81
CA GLU A 231 6.47 32.75 38.60
C GLU A 231 6.40 32.43 37.10
N VAL A 232 7.03 31.32 36.69
CA VAL A 232 7.01 30.81 35.31
C VAL A 232 6.31 29.47 35.28
N GLU A 233 5.21 29.39 34.54
CA GLU A 233 4.48 28.15 34.28
C GLU A 233 4.91 27.58 32.92
N VAL A 234 5.51 26.39 32.91
CA VAL A 234 5.95 25.71 31.69
C VAL A 234 4.89 24.70 31.27
N MET A 235 4.09 25.04 30.27
CA MET A 235 3.08 24.15 29.71
C MET A 235 3.69 23.29 28.60
N THR A 236 3.94 22.00 28.86
CA THR A 236 4.39 21.04 27.84
C THR A 236 3.18 20.43 27.14
N MET A 237 3.11 20.58 25.82
CA MET A 237 2.08 19.95 24.98
C MET A 237 2.66 18.66 24.37
N PRO A 238 1.96 17.51 24.40
CA PRO A 238 2.42 16.30 23.73
C PRO A 238 2.50 16.53 22.22
N ARG A 239 3.50 15.94 21.55
CA ARG A 239 3.57 15.89 20.07
C ARG A 239 2.45 14.99 19.54
N GLY A 240 1.26 15.57 19.40
CA GLY A 240 0.15 15.02 18.64
C GLY A 240 -0.57 16.20 17.99
N ARG A 241 -0.84 16.08 16.67
CA ARG A 241 -1.55 17.03 15.78
C ARG A 241 -1.73 18.46 16.29
N ILE A 242 -1.13 19.42 15.59
CA ILE A 242 -1.49 20.85 15.71
C ILE A 242 -2.94 21.01 15.23
N ASP A 243 -3.92 20.81 16.13
CA ASP A 243 -5.22 21.45 15.97
C ASP A 243 -4.96 22.94 16.19
N MET A 244 -5.06 23.72 15.11
CA MET A 244 -4.87 25.16 15.19
C MET A 244 -5.84 25.74 16.24
N PRO A 245 -5.39 26.69 17.08
CA PRO A 245 -6.28 27.31 18.05
C PRO A 245 -7.49 27.95 17.36
N PRO A 246 -8.65 28.04 18.04
CA PRO A 246 -9.84 28.64 17.46
C PRO A 246 -9.52 30.06 17.00
N VAL A 247 -9.72 30.28 15.70
CA VAL A 247 -9.35 31.50 14.98
C VAL A 247 -10.04 32.70 15.62
N SER A 248 -9.28 33.72 16.01
CA SER A 248 -9.87 34.93 16.58
C SER A 248 -10.85 35.57 15.59
N GLU A 249 -11.90 36.24 16.06
CA GLU A 249 -12.91 36.84 15.16
C GLU A 249 -12.28 37.84 14.17
N ALA A 250 -11.22 38.54 14.58
CA ALA A 250 -10.45 39.44 13.71
C ALA A 250 -9.76 38.69 12.57
N GLN A 251 -9.12 37.55 12.86
CA GLN A 251 -8.49 36.69 11.84
C GLN A 251 -9.54 36.04 10.94
N ARG A 252 -10.65 35.55 11.50
CA ARG A 252 -11.77 35.00 10.72
C ARG A 252 -12.34 36.04 9.75
N LYS A 253 -12.51 37.27 10.21
CA LYS A 253 -12.99 38.39 9.38
C LYS A 253 -11.97 38.77 8.29
N ALA A 254 -10.67 38.74 8.59
CA ALA A 254 -9.62 38.95 7.61
C ALA A 254 -9.60 37.85 6.52
N MET A 255 -9.75 36.58 6.91
CA MET A 255 -9.79 35.45 5.97
C MET A 255 -11.07 35.47 5.10
N GLN A 256 -12.22 35.84 5.68
CA GLN A 256 -13.45 36.04 4.91
C GLN A 256 -13.38 37.24 3.96
N ALA A 257 -12.72 38.34 4.37
CA ALA A 257 -12.45 39.46 3.47
C ALA A 257 -11.52 39.06 2.32
N ALA A 258 -10.50 38.25 2.61
CA ALA A 258 -9.61 37.67 1.60
C ALA A 258 -10.34 36.75 0.62
N ALA A 259 -11.26 35.90 1.09
CA ALA A 259 -12.09 35.03 0.24
C ALA A 259 -12.89 35.83 -0.80
N LYS A 260 -13.36 37.03 -0.40
CA LYS A 260 -14.09 37.99 -1.24
C LYS A 260 -13.18 38.87 -2.11
N GLY A 261 -11.86 38.68 -2.04
CA GLY A 261 -10.87 39.46 -2.80
C GLY A 261 -10.64 40.88 -2.26
N LYS A 262 -11.01 41.15 -1.00
CA LYS A 262 -10.93 42.48 -0.36
C LYS A 262 -9.93 42.49 0.80
N SER A 263 -8.87 41.69 0.71
CA SER A 263 -7.84 41.63 1.76
C SER A 263 -7.02 42.92 1.77
N THR A 264 -6.98 43.60 2.92
CA THR A 264 -6.06 44.71 3.18
C THR A 264 -4.71 44.24 3.71
N LEU A 265 -4.55 42.93 3.93
CA LEU A 265 -3.38 42.31 4.57
C LEU A 265 -2.57 41.43 3.60
N GLY A 266 -2.78 41.57 2.29
CA GLY A 266 -2.04 40.80 1.26
C GLY A 266 -2.38 39.31 1.19
N ILE A 267 -3.37 38.84 1.97
CA ILE A 267 -3.78 37.43 1.98
C ILE A 267 -4.37 37.03 0.61
N PRO A 268 -3.84 36.00 -0.06
CA PRO A 268 -4.35 35.54 -1.35
C PRO A 268 -5.79 35.07 -1.30
N LYS A 269 -6.56 35.35 -2.36
CA LYS A 269 -7.98 34.98 -2.46
C LYS A 269 -8.23 33.48 -2.33
N LYS A 270 -7.32 32.65 -2.85
CA LYS A 270 -7.37 31.18 -2.76
C LYS A 270 -7.33 30.69 -1.31
N VAL A 271 -6.39 31.22 -0.53
CA VAL A 271 -6.20 30.90 0.89
C VAL A 271 -7.44 31.29 1.71
N GLY A 272 -8.03 32.46 1.43
CA GLY A 272 -9.29 32.88 2.07
C GLY A 272 -10.48 31.95 1.74
N LYS A 273 -10.58 31.47 0.49
CA LYS A 273 -11.65 30.54 0.06
C LYS A 273 -11.52 29.17 0.71
N GLU A 274 -10.29 28.64 0.80
CA GLU A 274 -10.01 27.35 1.46
C GLU A 274 -10.40 27.43 2.94
N PHE A 275 -10.04 28.52 3.62
CA PHE A 275 -10.44 28.76 5.00
C PHE A 275 -11.96 28.86 5.18
N ALA A 276 -12.65 29.63 4.32
CA ALA A 276 -14.11 29.78 4.41
C ALA A 276 -14.87 28.47 4.16
N LYS A 277 -14.29 27.55 3.35
CA LYS A 277 -14.84 26.21 3.12
C LYS A 277 -14.65 25.30 4.35
N ALA A 278 -13.58 25.51 5.12
CA ALA A 278 -13.25 24.73 6.31
C ALA A 278 -13.91 25.26 7.60
N ASP A 279 -14.28 26.54 7.67
CA ASP A 279 -14.90 27.17 8.84
C ASP A 279 -16.38 26.74 9.01
N LYS A 280 -16.60 25.63 9.74
CA LYS A 280 -17.93 25.11 10.11
C LYS A 280 -18.61 25.85 11.28
N GLY A 281 -18.38 27.15 11.44
CA GLY A 281 -19.22 28.06 12.24
C GLY A 281 -19.54 27.67 13.70
N GLY A 282 -18.63 27.01 14.43
CA GLY A 282 -19.00 26.25 15.64
C GLY A 282 -18.31 26.58 16.97
N GLY A 283 -17.55 27.67 17.11
CA GLY A 283 -16.89 28.01 18.39
C GLY A 283 -17.59 29.15 19.15
N LYS A 284 -18.37 28.85 20.20
CA LYS A 284 -18.79 29.89 21.17
C LYS A 284 -17.59 30.37 21.99
N LEU A 285 -17.39 31.68 22.06
CA LEU A 285 -16.30 32.31 22.80
C LEU A 285 -16.58 32.40 24.31
N PRO A 286 -15.53 32.41 25.17
CA PRO A 286 -15.65 32.88 26.55
C PRO A 286 -15.99 34.38 26.58
N LYS A 287 -16.85 34.79 27.53
CA LYS A 287 -17.27 36.18 27.70
C LYS A 287 -16.07 37.08 28.00
N ARG A 288 -15.99 38.19 27.27
CA ARG A 288 -15.01 39.27 27.47
C ARG A 288 -15.18 39.88 28.88
N LYS A 289 -14.18 39.77 29.76
CA LYS A 289 -14.11 40.64 30.96
C LYS A 289 -14.03 42.09 30.46
N GLY A 290 -14.99 42.90 30.89
CA GLY A 290 -15.06 44.31 30.53
C GLY A 290 -13.77 45.04 30.89
N LYS A 291 -13.34 45.94 30.01
CA LYS A 291 -12.33 46.95 30.34
C LYS A 291 -12.88 47.76 31.53
N GLY A 292 -12.33 47.55 32.72
CA GLY A 292 -12.38 48.56 33.78
C GLY A 292 -11.76 49.84 33.21
N LYS A 293 -12.59 50.89 33.13
CA LYS A 293 -12.15 52.24 32.79
C LYS A 293 -11.49 52.84 34.04
N ARG A 294 -10.29 53.37 33.80
CA ARG A 294 -9.56 54.39 34.58
C ARG A 294 -9.05 53.97 35.95
#